data_AF-A0A930T4X1-F1
#
_entry.id   AF-A0A930T4X1-F1
#
_cell.length_a   1.000
_cell.length_b   1.000
_cell.length_c   1.000
_cell.angle_alpha   90.00
_cell.angle_beta   90.00
_cell.angle_gamma   90.00
#
_symmetry.space_group_name_H-M   'P 1'
#
loop_
_entity.id
_entity.type
_entity.pdbx_description
1 polymer ?
#
loop_
_entity_poly.entity_id
_entity_poly.type
_entity_poly.pdbx_seq_one_letter_code
_entity_poly.pdbx_strand_id
1 'polypeptide(L)'
;MPSNLKKQFHSCFQREQIVRNLELFQDIIVVSLCSSLFCVMVLRLVDLFINLLSPLEVRQVTSDILFILILVELFRLLIDYLQERRISVGAAVEISIVSSLREVILQGVLDIKSEQLLGISLFLVVLGALFVILPWMSKILGSMIPPHLDTKEE
;
A
#
# COMPACT_ATOMS: atom_id res chain seq x y z
N MET A 1 21.80 -46.19 15.32
CA MET A 1 21.99 -44.72 15.42
C MET A 1 20.74 -44.00 14.90
N PRO A 2 19.78 -43.56 15.75
CA PRO A 2 18.59 -42.80 15.28
C PRO A 2 18.30 -41.49 16.06
N SER A 3 19.23 -40.98 16.87
CA SER A 3 18.97 -39.83 17.77
C SER A 3 19.06 -38.44 17.14
N ASN A 4 19.66 -38.30 15.95
CA ASN A 4 19.81 -37.00 15.27
C ASN A 4 18.60 -36.58 14.43
N LEU A 5 17.72 -37.51 14.03
CA LEU A 5 16.57 -37.21 13.17
C LEU A 5 15.43 -36.52 13.93
N LYS A 6 15.19 -36.94 15.19
CA LYS A 6 14.12 -36.39 16.04
C LYS A 6 14.37 -34.93 16.43
N LYS A 7 15.63 -34.52 16.56
CA LYS A 7 16.00 -33.13 16.92
C LYS A 7 15.78 -32.14 15.78
N GLN A 8 16.03 -32.53 14.52
CA GLN A 8 15.73 -31.71 13.34
C GLN A 8 14.22 -31.53 13.12
N PHE A 9 13.44 -32.61 13.28
CA PHE A 9 11.98 -32.54 13.10
C PHE A 9 11.31 -31.60 14.10
N HIS A 10 11.73 -31.62 15.37
CA HIS A 10 11.13 -30.78 16.40
C HIS A 10 11.37 -29.29 16.19
N SER A 11 12.52 -28.91 15.62
CA SER A 11 12.88 -27.52 15.36
C SER A 11 12.26 -26.98 14.06
N CYS A 12 12.02 -27.84 13.06
CA CYS A 12 11.24 -27.47 11.87
C CYS A 12 9.75 -27.27 12.20
N PHE A 13 9.16 -28.18 12.99
CA PHE A 13 7.74 -28.12 13.36
C PHE A 13 7.41 -26.92 14.27
N GLN A 14 8.30 -26.55 15.18
CA GLN A 14 8.12 -25.36 16.03
C GLN A 14 8.17 -24.05 15.23
N ARG A 15 9.05 -23.94 14.22
CA ARG A 15 9.11 -22.77 13.33
C ARG A 15 7.79 -22.61 12.58
N GLU A 16 7.24 -23.69 12.03
CA GLU A 16 5.97 -23.67 11.30
C GLU A 16 4.79 -23.30 12.21
N GLN A 17 4.72 -23.81 13.44
CA GLN A 17 3.69 -23.40 14.39
C GLN A 17 3.82 -21.94 14.84
N ILE A 18 5.04 -21.45 15.09
CA ILE A 18 5.26 -20.05 15.48
C ILE A 18 4.88 -19.10 14.36
N VAL A 19 5.29 -19.39 13.12
CA VAL A 19 4.93 -18.58 11.94
C VAL A 19 3.42 -18.60 11.74
N ARG A 20 2.77 -19.76 11.82
CA ARG A 20 1.31 -19.87 11.67
C ARG A 20 0.53 -19.15 12.76
N ASN A 21 1.02 -19.14 14.00
CA ASN A 21 0.37 -18.43 15.09
C ASN A 21 0.57 -16.91 14.99
N LEU A 22 1.75 -16.45 14.52
CA LEU A 22 2.01 -15.05 14.23
C LEU A 22 1.16 -14.55 13.05
N GLU A 23 1.00 -15.37 12.02
CA GLU A 23 0.13 -15.08 10.88
C GLU A 23 -1.33 -14.89 11.31
N LEU A 24 -1.85 -15.77 12.16
CA LEU A 24 -3.22 -15.68 12.69
C LEU A 24 -3.40 -14.44 13.58
N PHE A 25 -2.41 -14.13 14.41
CA PHE A 25 -2.43 -12.94 15.25
C PHE A 25 -2.39 -11.65 14.42
N GLN A 26 -1.57 -11.63 13.37
CA GLN A 26 -1.47 -10.52 12.43
C GLN A 26 -2.77 -10.33 11.64
N ASP A 27 -3.43 -11.41 11.22
CA ASP A 27 -4.72 -11.36 10.53
C ASP A 27 -5.80 -10.71 11.41
N ILE A 28 -5.88 -11.11 12.69
CA ILE A 28 -6.80 -10.50 13.65
C ILE A 28 -6.51 -9.00 13.85
N ILE A 29 -5.23 -8.61 13.98
CA ILE A 29 -4.83 -7.20 14.09
C ILE A 29 -5.30 -6.43 12.85
N VAL A 30 -5.01 -6.95 11.67
CA VAL A 30 -5.33 -6.30 10.40
C VAL A 30 -6.85 -6.14 10.21
N VAL A 31 -7.63 -7.18 10.50
CA VAL A 31 -9.10 -7.10 10.44
C VAL A 31 -9.64 -6.04 11.42
N SER A 32 -9.12 -6.00 12.64
CA SER A 32 -9.55 -5.01 13.64
C SER A 32 -9.19 -3.56 13.25
N LEU A 33 -7.99 -3.36 12.69
CA LEU A 33 -7.53 -2.06 12.18
C LEU A 33 -8.37 -1.62 10.99
N CYS A 34 -8.70 -2.55 10.09
CA CYS A 34 -9.52 -2.31 8.91
C CYS A 34 -10.92 -1.83 9.30
N SER A 35 -11.56 -2.54 10.23
CA SER A 35 -12.88 -2.17 10.75
C SER A 35 -12.85 -0.82 11.47
N SER A 36 -11.81 -0.54 12.26
CA SER A 36 -11.69 0.71 13.02
C SER A 36 -11.42 1.91 12.11
N LEU A 37 -10.48 1.78 11.17
CA LEU A 37 -10.16 2.81 10.18
C LEU A 37 -11.36 3.14 9.31
N PHE A 38 -12.10 2.13 8.83
CA PHE A 38 -13.31 2.33 8.05
C PHE A 38 -14.36 3.16 8.80
N CYS A 39 -14.59 2.83 10.08
CA CYS A 39 -15.52 3.58 10.92
C CYS A 39 -15.10 5.05 11.08
N VAL A 40 -13.83 5.31 11.43
CA VAL A 40 -13.30 6.67 11.60
C VAL A 40 -13.35 7.46 10.29
N MET A 41 -13.05 6.81 9.15
CA MET A 41 -13.12 7.43 7.83
C MET A 41 -14.53 7.90 7.48
N VAL A 42 -15.55 7.08 7.76
CA VAL A 42 -16.96 7.45 7.55
C VAL A 42 -17.35 8.63 8.44
N LEU A 43 -16.98 8.61 9.72
CA LEU A 43 -17.28 9.72 10.64
C LEU A 43 -16.69 11.05 10.15
N ARG A 44 -15.42 11.02 9.73
CA ARG A 44 -14.73 12.21 9.22
C ARG A 44 -15.32 12.72 7.91
N LEU A 45 -15.75 11.81 7.04
CA LEU A 45 -16.41 12.19 5.79
C LEU A 45 -17.74 12.90 6.06
N VAL A 46 -18.49 12.45 7.06
CA VAL A 46 -19.73 13.10 7.51
C VAL A 46 -19.43 14.46 8.12
N ASP A 47 -18.44 14.57 9.01
CA ASP A 47 -18.04 15.86 9.61
C ASP A 47 -17.61 16.88 8.54
N LEU A 48 -16.83 16.43 7.54
CA LEU A 48 -16.44 17.27 6.41
C LEU A 48 -17.67 17.74 5.62
N PHE A 49 -18.64 16.85 5.37
CA PHE A 49 -19.86 17.17 4.64
C PHE A 49 -20.69 18.25 5.36
N ILE A 50 -20.79 18.18 6.69
CA ILE A 50 -21.47 19.20 7.51
C ILE A 50 -20.66 20.50 7.55
N ASN A 51 -19.33 20.44 7.68
CA ASN A 51 -18.46 21.61 7.69
C ASN A 51 -18.43 22.35 6.35
N LEU A 52 -18.60 21.65 5.22
CA LEU A 52 -18.73 22.26 3.89
C LEU A 52 -20.03 23.06 3.71
N LEU A 53 -21.08 22.74 4.47
CA LEU A 53 -22.37 23.43 4.42
C LEU A 53 -22.42 24.68 5.32
N SER A 54 -21.43 24.87 6.21
CA SER A 54 -21.31 26.04 7.10
C SER A 54 -20.22 27.01 6.61
N PRO A 55 -20.33 28.34 6.85
CA PRO A 55 -19.41 29.33 6.31
C PRO A 55 -17.99 29.28 6.94
N LEU A 56 -17.12 28.51 6.28
CA LEU A 56 -15.73 28.77 5.85
C LEU A 56 -14.67 29.29 6.85
N GLU A 57 -14.10 28.38 7.65
CA GLU A 57 -12.65 28.42 7.97
C GLU A 57 -11.90 27.45 7.06
N VAL A 58 -11.34 27.97 5.95
CA VAL A 58 -10.63 27.18 4.91
C VAL A 58 -9.51 26.31 5.49
N ARG A 59 -8.89 26.77 6.59
CA ARG A 59 -7.86 26.04 7.34
C ARG A 59 -8.37 24.74 7.95
N GLN A 60 -9.58 24.76 8.53
CA GLN A 60 -10.18 23.61 9.19
C GLN A 60 -10.62 22.56 8.16
N VAL A 61 -11.26 23.00 7.08
CA VAL A 61 -11.69 22.13 5.98
C VAL A 61 -10.48 21.45 5.31
N THR A 62 -9.39 22.19 5.08
CA THR A 62 -8.16 21.62 4.50
C THR A 62 -7.55 20.55 5.41
N SER A 63 -7.52 20.78 6.73
CA SER A 63 -7.03 19.78 7.69
C SER A 63 -7.89 18.52 7.74
N ASP A 64 -9.23 18.66 7.68
CA ASP A 64 -10.15 17.52 7.66
C ASP A 64 -10.00 16.69 6.37
N ILE A 65 -9.85 17.34 5.21
CA ILE A 65 -9.55 16.68 3.93
C ILE A 65 -8.23 15.91 4.03
N LEU A 66 -7.17 16.54 4.54
CA LEU A 66 -5.87 15.92 4.69
C LEU A 66 -5.93 14.70 5.60
N PHE A 67 -6.65 14.78 6.73
CA PHE A 67 -6.86 13.67 7.65
C PHE A 67 -7.57 12.49 6.97
N ILE A 68 -8.59 12.76 6.16
CA ILE A 68 -9.28 11.74 5.37
C ILE A 68 -8.33 11.11 4.34
N LEU A 69 -7.48 11.89 3.66
CA LEU A 69 -6.48 11.36 2.74
C LEU A 69 -5.46 10.43 3.44
N ILE A 70 -5.07 10.72 4.69
CA ILE A 70 -4.24 9.79 5.50
C ILE A 70 -5.00 8.49 5.74
N LEU A 71 -6.25 8.60 6.21
CA LEU A 71 -7.05 7.44 6.60
C LEU A 71 -7.32 6.52 5.41
N VAL A 72 -7.67 7.08 4.25
CA VAL A 72 -7.88 6.33 3.01
C VAL A 72 -6.61 5.61 2.60
N GLU A 73 -5.46 6.27 2.68
CA GLU A 73 -4.18 5.68 2.31
C GLU A 73 -3.78 4.52 3.22
N LEU A 74 -3.93 4.69 4.54
CA LEU A 74 -3.66 3.63 5.51
C LEU A 74 -4.63 2.46 5.36
N PHE A 75 -5.90 2.73 5.06
CA PHE A 75 -6.88 1.69 4.80
C PHE A 75 -6.55 0.90 3.53
N ARG A 76 -6.16 1.57 2.43
CA ARG A 76 -5.75 0.90 1.19
C ARG A 76 -4.51 0.03 1.39
N LEU A 77 -3.48 0.55 2.06
CA LEU A 77 -2.28 -0.23 2.42
C LEU A 77 -2.62 -1.50 3.19
N LEU A 78 -3.60 -1.40 4.10
CA LEU A 78 -4.03 -2.51 4.92
C LEU A 78 -4.83 -3.57 4.12
N ILE A 79 -5.68 -3.12 3.20
CA ILE A 79 -6.43 -4.00 2.30
C ILE A 79 -5.50 -4.71 1.31
N ASP A 80 -4.53 -4.00 0.71
CA ASP A 80 -3.51 -4.58 -0.17
C ASP A 80 -2.72 -5.69 0.55
N TYR A 81 -2.34 -5.42 1.81
CA TYR A 81 -1.70 -6.42 2.67
C TYR A 81 -2.59 -7.66 2.89
N LEU A 82 -3.88 -7.45 3.13
CA LEU A 82 -4.86 -8.53 3.37
C LEU A 82 -5.10 -9.40 2.13
N GLN A 83 -5.19 -8.79 0.94
CA GLN A 83 -5.51 -9.51 -0.29
C GLN A 83 -4.34 -10.36 -0.80
N GLU A 84 -3.12 -9.82 -0.75
CA GLU A 84 -2.04 -10.38 -1.55
C GLU A 84 -1.06 -11.22 -0.72
N ARG A 85 -0.97 -11.01 0.62
CA ARG A 85 0.12 -11.50 1.50
C ARG A 85 1.54 -11.25 0.95
N ARG A 86 1.65 -10.41 -0.08
CA ARG A 86 2.82 -10.10 -0.90
C ARG A 86 2.61 -8.70 -1.46
N ILE A 87 3.47 -7.76 -1.11
CA ILE A 87 3.29 -6.38 -1.58
C ILE A 87 3.45 -6.35 -3.11
N SER A 88 2.37 -6.08 -3.85
CA SER A 88 2.43 -5.87 -5.29
C SER A 88 3.25 -4.62 -5.55
N VAL A 89 4.36 -4.76 -6.29
CA VAL A 89 5.28 -3.64 -6.55
C VAL A 89 4.55 -2.50 -7.27
N GLY A 90 3.58 -2.81 -8.12
CA GLY A 90 2.74 -1.81 -8.80
C GLY A 90 1.84 -1.03 -7.84
N ALA A 91 1.18 -1.74 -6.92
CA ALA A 91 0.33 -1.10 -5.91
C ALA A 91 1.16 -0.25 -4.93
N ALA A 92 2.33 -0.74 -4.52
CA ALA A 92 3.25 0.02 -3.67
C ALA A 92 3.72 1.33 -4.32
N VAL A 93 3.97 1.33 -5.64
CA VAL A 93 4.34 2.55 -6.37
C VAL A 93 3.16 3.52 -6.45
N GLU A 94 1.95 3.06 -6.73
CA GLU A 94 0.74 3.90 -6.75
C GLU A 94 0.53 4.62 -5.40
N ILE A 95 0.56 3.86 -4.32
CA ILE A 95 0.40 4.35 -2.95
C ILE A 95 1.56 5.31 -2.59
N SER A 96 2.79 5.01 -3.00
CA SER A 96 3.93 5.91 -2.76
C SER A 96 3.76 7.27 -3.45
N ILE A 97 3.20 7.30 -4.66
CA ILE A 97 2.89 8.55 -5.38
C ILE A 97 1.77 9.32 -4.66
N VAL A 98 0.67 8.66 -4.31
CA VAL A 98 -0.48 9.29 -3.63
C VAL A 98 -0.05 9.88 -2.28
N SER A 99 0.76 9.16 -1.51
CA SER A 99 1.33 9.62 -0.24
C SER A 99 2.28 10.81 -0.41
N SER A 100 3.17 10.77 -1.41
CA SER A 100 4.11 11.87 -1.69
C SER A 100 3.38 13.16 -2.10
N LEU A 101 2.32 13.03 -2.90
CA LEU A 101 1.46 14.15 -3.27
C LEU A 101 0.75 14.74 -2.04
N ARG A 102 0.32 13.90 -1.10
CA ARG A 102 -0.31 14.34 0.15
C ARG A 102 0.62 15.22 0.99
N GLU A 103 1.90 14.87 1.07
CA GLU A 103 2.91 15.66 1.81
C GLU A 103 3.11 17.05 1.19
N VAL A 104 3.09 17.14 -0.14
CA VAL A 104 3.16 18.43 -0.86
C VAL A 104 1.93 19.31 -0.59
N ILE A 105 0.75 18.69 -0.54
CA ILE A 105 -0.49 19.41 -0.20
C ILE A 105 -0.48 19.83 1.29
N LEU A 106 0.07 19.00 2.18
CA LEU A 106 0.20 19.26 3.62
C LEU A 106 1.12 20.43 3.94
N GLN A 107 2.29 20.50 3.30
CA GLN A 107 3.25 21.58 3.53
C GLN A 107 2.85 22.90 2.84
N GLY A 108 1.99 22.83 1.82
CA GLY A 108 1.52 23.99 1.07
C GLY A 108 2.61 24.61 0.19
N VAL A 109 2.26 25.03 -1.01
CA VAL A 109 3.25 25.46 -2.03
C VAL A 109 4.07 26.70 -1.64
N LEU A 110 3.65 27.44 -0.61
CA LEU A 110 4.18 28.76 -0.25
C LEU A 110 5.25 28.75 0.85
N ASP A 111 5.44 27.66 1.58
CA ASP A 111 6.45 27.55 2.66
C ASP A 111 7.61 26.60 2.29
N ILE A 112 7.56 26.00 1.09
CA ILE A 112 8.56 25.04 0.62
C ILE A 112 9.70 25.78 -0.09
N LYS A 113 10.92 25.57 0.39
CA LYS A 113 12.16 26.05 -0.24
C LYS A 113 12.26 25.48 -1.67
N SER A 114 12.58 26.31 -2.67
CA SER A 114 12.56 25.92 -4.10
C SER A 114 13.35 24.64 -4.41
N GLU A 115 14.42 24.37 -3.67
CA GLU A 115 15.24 23.15 -3.77
C GLU A 115 14.46 21.88 -3.41
N GLN A 116 13.61 21.94 -2.39
CA GLN A 116 12.84 20.78 -1.92
C GLN A 116 11.69 20.45 -2.87
N LEU A 117 11.10 21.47 -3.50
CA LEU A 117 10.08 21.30 -4.53
C LEU A 117 10.65 20.58 -5.78
N LEU A 118 11.87 20.95 -6.19
CA LEU A 118 12.58 20.27 -7.28
C LEU A 118 12.91 18.82 -6.94
N GLY A 119 13.35 18.54 -5.72
CA GLY A 119 13.62 17.17 -5.26
C GLY A 119 12.38 16.28 -5.30
N ILE A 120 11.24 16.79 -4.81
CA ILE A 120 9.97 16.06 -4.82
C ILE A 120 9.46 15.85 -6.25
N SER A 121 9.53 16.88 -7.10
CA SER A 121 9.14 16.75 -8.51
C SER A 121 9.98 15.70 -9.25
N LEU A 122 11.30 15.71 -9.07
CA LEU A 122 12.17 14.71 -9.68
C LEU A 122 11.86 13.30 -9.15
N PHE A 123 11.63 13.16 -7.84
CA PHE A 123 11.23 11.89 -7.23
C PHE A 123 9.91 11.37 -7.80
N LEU A 124 8.89 12.21 -7.94
CA LEU A 124 7.61 11.85 -8.56
C LEU A 124 7.78 11.45 -10.03
N VAL A 125 8.64 12.14 -10.78
CA VAL A 125 8.93 11.78 -12.18
C VAL A 125 9.57 10.39 -12.26
N VAL A 126 10.51 10.07 -11.37
CA VAL A 126 11.13 8.74 -11.32
C VAL A 126 10.12 7.65 -10.95
N LEU A 127 9.29 7.89 -9.93
CA LEU A 127 8.22 6.96 -9.55
C LEU A 127 7.20 6.77 -10.67
N GLY A 128 6.80 7.85 -11.34
CA GLY A 128 5.88 7.80 -12.48
C GLY A 128 6.45 7.04 -13.66
N ALA A 129 7.74 7.24 -13.97
CA ALA A 129 8.44 6.47 -14.99
C ALA A 129 8.47 4.97 -14.62
N LEU A 130 8.79 4.65 -13.36
CA LEU A 130 8.80 3.29 -12.86
C LEU A 130 7.41 2.62 -13.01
N PHE A 131 6.35 3.33 -12.64
CA PHE A 131 4.97 2.86 -12.76
C PHE A 131 4.59 2.49 -14.21
N VAL A 132 5.08 3.26 -15.20
CA VAL A 132 4.82 2.99 -16.62
C VAL A 132 5.72 1.86 -17.16
N ILE A 133 6.99 1.83 -16.77
CA ILE A 133 7.99 0.91 -17.32
C ILE A 133 7.79 -0.53 -16.82
N LEU A 134 7.41 -0.74 -15.55
CA LEU A 134 7.19 -2.09 -15.00
C LEU A 134 6.17 -2.94 -15.78
N PRO A 135 4.92 -2.47 -15.99
CA PRO A 135 3.94 -3.23 -16.74
C PRO A 135 4.28 -3.32 -18.24
N TRP A 136 5.04 -2.36 -18.77
CA TRP A 136 5.48 -2.39 -20.16
C TRP A 136 6.53 -3.47 -20.41
N MET A 137 7.50 -3.61 -19.50
CA MET A 137 8.52 -4.68 -19.51
C MET A 137 7.89 -6.07 -19.42
N SER A 138 6.92 -6.29 -18.52
CA SER A 138 6.25 -7.59 -18.41
C SER A 138 5.47 -7.95 -19.68
N LYS A 139 4.83 -6.96 -20.31
CA LYS A 139 4.09 -7.13 -21.56
C LYS A 139 5.00 -7.42 -22.76
N ILE A 140 6.13 -6.74 -22.86
CA ILE A 140 7.14 -6.99 -23.92
C ILE A 140 7.73 -8.39 -23.78
N LEU A 141 8.08 -8.81 -22.56
CA LEU A 141 8.65 -10.13 -22.31
C LEU A 141 7.65 -11.25 -22.61
N GLY A 142 6.37 -11.05 -22.28
CA GLY A 142 5.29 -11.97 -22.64
C GLY A 142 5.02 -12.07 -24.15
N SER A 143 5.19 -10.98 -24.90
CA SER A 143 5.03 -11.00 -26.37
C SER A 143 6.18 -11.67 -27.13
N MET A 144 7.33 -11.87 -26.49
CA MET A 144 8.53 -12.43 -27.12
C MET A 144 8.60 -13.97 -26.99
N ILE A 145 7.67 -14.57 -26.22
CA ILE A 145 7.49 -16.02 -26.09
C ILE A 145 6.28 -16.44 -26.95
N PRO A 146 6.48 -17.02 -28.14
CA PRO A 146 5.38 -17.48 -28.98
C PRO A 146 4.70 -18.73 -28.35
N PRO A 147 3.35 -18.84 -28.38
CA PRO A 147 2.58 -19.93 -27.77
C PRO A 147 2.60 -21.24 -28.58
N HIS A 148 3.70 -21.57 -29.27
CA HIS A 148 3.73 -22.76 -30.14
C HIS A 148 4.60 -23.88 -29.58
N LEU A 149 4.19 -24.47 -28.47
CA LEU A 149 4.52 -25.87 -28.12
C LEU A 149 3.34 -26.50 -27.35
N ASP A 150 2.14 -26.39 -27.90
CA ASP A 150 1.01 -27.23 -27.51
C ASP A 150 0.40 -27.85 -28.77
N THR A 151 1.20 -28.68 -29.44
CA THR A 151 0.68 -29.66 -30.40
C THR A 151 1.69 -30.78 -30.56
N LYS A 152 1.24 -32.00 -30.27
CA LYS A 152 1.95 -33.30 -30.28
C LYS A 152 2.79 -33.51 -29.03
N GLU A 153 2.52 -34.52 -28.20
CA GLU A 153 2.46 -35.95 -28.54
C GLU A 153 1.20 -36.57 -27.86
N GLU A 154 0.26 -37.16 -28.59
CA GLU A 154 0.19 -38.62 -28.87
C GLU A 154 0.61 -39.53 -27.70
#